data_AF-A0A138AVM5-F1
#
_entry.id   AF-A0A138AVM5-F1
#
_cell.length_a   1.000
_cell.length_b   1.000
_cell.length_c   1.000
_cell.angle_alpha   90.00
_cell.angle_beta   90.00
_cell.angle_gamma   90.00
#
_symmetry.space_group_name_H-M   'P 1'
#
loop_
_entity.id
_entity.type
_entity.pdbx_description
1 polymer ?
#
loop_
_entity_poly.entity_id
_entity_poly.type
_entity_poly.pdbx_seq_one_letter_code
_entity_poly.pdbx_strand_id
1 'polypeptide(L)'
;MNVEQAKQWYAEAVEDGSAVEEWTAFAGDPRPVVTVLGSYDVGKSSLIRRLLVDAGAEVPDWLTISARHETFDVNEAGVHGIRLRDTPGLAVGADDARGLSNSAHALTSSIATDVLVVVLTPQLATGEIDVLRAILARGWDPGTLWFVISRFDEAGVDPETDPAGYSDLADRKRDELRAAFSLSEDVPVFVVAADGFQYAASEHAPDPAVWESNRAWDGMNELAAALKDVAADRPVLRGFAEDRYWRTIVRDVCDGIEEQLPDMESAAVQANLVEQATQAWRDELGHLGAAAKAGLRGILAAAARDGYGADKESWSRVGEDLSRSLNSWLLQESADLDRLANDVDRSARTERQNPNWQKLDELISAALDYEVDEVETPEVSEKLKTFGPYVVQAVVIGVPMIVHLRSRGLDGIGDLEKIVAAQAGRVGRVNAGADFVIDRVAPLIAEALTNHAQARAETAAWRGRVDDFIEQIREVALEQWEVRIAETRDLIEIAGGGQAQLAAGLRSALEDAQGRCAEGRALLRTE
;
A
#
# COMPACT_ATOMS: atom_id res chain seq x y z
N MET A 1 6.75 -23.52 -20.69
CA MET A 1 6.07 -22.22 -20.58
C MET A 1 6.27 -21.46 -21.88
N ASN A 2 5.23 -20.81 -22.41
CA ASN A 2 5.38 -19.95 -23.59
C ASN A 2 5.92 -18.57 -23.15
N VAL A 3 7.17 -18.27 -23.51
CA VAL A 3 7.86 -17.03 -23.11
C VAL A 3 7.18 -15.78 -23.65
N GLU A 4 6.64 -15.79 -24.87
CA GLU A 4 5.96 -14.61 -25.43
C GLU A 4 4.67 -14.30 -24.68
N GLN A 5 3.95 -15.34 -24.21
CA GLN A 5 2.80 -15.14 -23.33
C GLN A 5 3.21 -14.59 -21.96
N ALA A 6 4.35 -15.04 -21.41
CA ALA A 6 4.88 -14.51 -20.15
C ALA A 6 5.30 -13.04 -20.26
N LYS A 7 5.93 -12.64 -21.37
CA LYS A 7 6.28 -11.23 -21.66
C LYS A 7 5.04 -10.35 -21.76
N GLN A 8 4.03 -10.81 -22.51
CA GLN A 8 2.77 -10.08 -22.65
C GLN A 8 2.07 -9.93 -21.30
N TRP A 9 1.93 -11.02 -20.55
CA TRP A 9 1.34 -11.00 -19.21
C TRP A 9 2.10 -10.05 -18.28
N TYR A 10 3.43 -10.07 -18.29
CA TYR A 10 4.24 -9.18 -17.45
C TYR A 10 3.97 -7.70 -17.78
N ALA A 11 3.91 -7.35 -19.07
CA ALA A 11 3.63 -5.98 -19.50
C ALA A 11 2.21 -5.50 -19.14
N GLU A 12 1.26 -6.43 -18.99
CA GLU A 12 -0.10 -6.12 -18.52
C GLU A 12 -0.16 -6.06 -16.98
N ALA A 13 0.64 -6.89 -16.29
CA ALA A 13 0.64 -7.03 -14.83
C ALA A 13 1.47 -5.94 -14.12
N VAL A 14 2.57 -5.50 -14.72
CA VAL A 14 3.56 -4.58 -14.15
C VAL A 14 3.80 -3.43 -15.13
N GLU A 15 3.64 -2.18 -14.66
CA GLU A 15 3.79 -0.99 -15.52
C GLU A 15 5.27 -0.63 -15.79
N ASP A 16 6.17 -1.04 -14.90
CA ASP A 16 7.62 -0.87 -15.06
C ASP A 16 8.19 -1.98 -15.95
N GLY A 17 8.47 -1.65 -17.21
CA GLY A 17 9.02 -2.56 -18.22
C GLY A 17 10.46 -3.05 -17.94
N SER A 18 11.00 -2.77 -16.74
CA SER A 18 12.36 -3.08 -16.31
C SER A 18 12.79 -4.52 -16.59
N ALA A 19 11.94 -5.53 -16.31
CA ALA A 19 12.30 -6.92 -16.58
C ALA A 19 12.43 -7.23 -18.09
N VAL A 20 11.67 -6.56 -18.95
CA VAL A 20 11.78 -6.69 -20.41
C VAL A 20 13.07 -6.03 -20.90
N GLU A 21 13.39 -4.86 -20.37
CA GLU A 21 14.62 -4.12 -20.71
C GLU A 21 15.87 -4.89 -20.27
N GLU A 22 15.88 -5.41 -19.05
CA GLU A 22 16.97 -6.25 -18.52
C GLU A 22 17.17 -7.50 -19.39
N TRP A 23 16.10 -8.23 -19.70
CA TRP A 23 16.19 -9.40 -20.58
C TRP A 23 16.71 -9.02 -21.96
N THR A 24 16.22 -7.93 -22.54
CA THR A 24 16.63 -7.47 -23.88
C THR A 24 18.12 -7.09 -23.89
N ALA A 25 18.59 -6.38 -22.87
CA ALA A 25 20.01 -6.04 -22.72
C ALA A 25 20.87 -7.30 -22.56
N PHE A 26 20.43 -8.25 -21.75
CA PHE A 26 21.11 -9.53 -21.58
C PHE A 26 21.15 -10.28 -22.92
N ALA A 27 20.01 -10.58 -23.52
CA ALA A 27 19.84 -11.32 -24.78
C ALA A 27 20.63 -10.72 -25.96
N GLY A 28 20.75 -9.39 -25.99
CA GLY A 28 21.50 -8.65 -27.00
C GLY A 28 23.02 -8.78 -26.92
N ASP A 29 23.59 -9.12 -25.75
CA ASP A 29 25.05 -9.32 -25.66
C ASP A 29 25.44 -10.59 -26.41
N PRO A 30 26.44 -10.56 -27.34
CA PRO A 30 26.84 -11.72 -28.14
C PRO A 30 27.67 -12.77 -27.40
N ARG A 31 28.22 -12.47 -26.21
CA ARG A 31 28.99 -13.40 -25.39
C ARG A 31 28.09 -14.04 -24.34
N PRO A 32 28.25 -15.34 -24.06
CA PRO A 32 27.57 -15.93 -22.92
C PRO A 32 28.13 -15.36 -21.61
N VAL A 33 27.28 -15.29 -20.61
CA VAL A 33 27.58 -14.81 -19.27
C VAL A 33 27.65 -15.99 -18.32
N VAL A 34 28.75 -16.10 -17.61
CA VAL A 34 28.96 -17.06 -16.53
C VAL A 34 29.05 -16.29 -15.24
N THR A 35 28.05 -16.45 -14.37
CA THR A 35 27.97 -15.74 -13.10
C THR A 35 28.55 -16.60 -11.99
N VAL A 36 29.49 -16.07 -11.23
CA VAL A 36 30.15 -16.74 -10.11
C VAL A 36 29.51 -16.26 -8.81
N LEU A 37 28.92 -17.18 -8.06
CA LEU A 37 28.21 -16.94 -6.82
C LEU A 37 28.81 -17.76 -5.68
N GLY A 38 28.76 -17.22 -4.46
CA GLY A 38 29.18 -17.93 -3.26
C GLY A 38 29.36 -16.94 -2.11
N SER A 39 29.55 -17.43 -0.90
CA SER A 39 29.78 -16.55 0.26
C SER A 39 31.10 -15.80 0.23
N TYR A 40 31.27 -14.92 1.21
CA TYR A 40 32.57 -14.32 1.48
C TYR A 40 33.61 -15.40 1.85
N ASP A 41 34.85 -15.18 1.43
CA ASP A 41 36.01 -16.03 1.71
C ASP A 41 35.97 -17.48 1.16
N VAL A 42 35.03 -17.80 0.26
CA VAL A 42 35.00 -19.09 -0.45
C VAL A 42 35.97 -19.16 -1.63
N GLY A 43 36.87 -18.18 -1.80
CA GLY A 43 37.89 -18.20 -2.86
C GLY A 43 37.41 -17.82 -4.28
N LYS A 44 36.27 -17.12 -4.43
CA LYS A 44 35.76 -16.66 -5.74
C LYS A 44 36.79 -15.81 -6.51
N SER A 45 37.37 -14.79 -5.86
CA SER A 45 38.30 -13.88 -6.51
C SER A 45 39.59 -14.60 -6.92
N SER A 46 40.09 -15.53 -6.11
CA SER A 46 41.23 -16.39 -6.46
C SER A 46 40.93 -17.28 -7.66
N LEU A 47 39.71 -17.84 -7.72
CA LEU A 47 39.25 -18.65 -8.84
C LEU A 47 39.21 -17.85 -10.15
N ILE A 48 38.56 -16.68 -10.13
CA ILE A 48 38.46 -15.79 -11.30
C ILE A 48 39.85 -15.34 -11.74
N ARG A 49 40.71 -14.95 -10.79
CA ARG A 49 42.09 -14.52 -11.11
C ARG A 49 42.87 -15.63 -11.81
N ARG A 50 42.82 -16.85 -11.26
CA ARG A 50 43.49 -18.03 -11.85
C ARG A 50 43.03 -18.30 -13.27
N LEU A 51 41.72 -18.24 -13.53
CA LEU A 51 41.15 -18.42 -14.86
C LEU A 51 41.61 -17.35 -15.86
N LEU A 52 41.68 -16.09 -15.44
CA LEU A 52 42.15 -14.99 -16.29
C LEU A 52 43.64 -15.13 -16.62
N VAL A 53 44.47 -15.42 -15.63
CA VAL A 53 45.92 -15.56 -15.81
C VAL A 53 46.25 -16.76 -16.71
N ASP A 54 45.63 -17.91 -16.50
CA ASP A 54 45.86 -19.10 -17.34
C ASP A 54 45.38 -18.90 -18.79
N ALA A 55 44.36 -18.07 -19.00
CA ALA A 55 43.90 -17.69 -20.33
C ALA A 55 44.79 -16.64 -21.01
N GLY A 56 45.78 -16.08 -20.31
CA GLY A 56 46.55 -14.92 -20.77
C GLY A 56 45.71 -13.65 -20.91
N ALA A 57 44.59 -13.56 -20.19
CA ALA A 57 43.73 -12.39 -20.16
C ALA A 57 44.25 -11.34 -19.16
N GLU A 58 43.83 -10.09 -19.35
CA GLU A 58 44.14 -9.01 -18.42
C GLU A 58 43.39 -9.22 -17.10
N VAL A 59 44.12 -9.10 -15.98
CA VAL A 59 43.55 -9.19 -14.62
C VAL A 59 43.10 -7.79 -14.20
N PRO A 60 41.79 -7.52 -14.04
CA PRO A 60 41.31 -6.18 -13.72
C PRO A 60 41.77 -5.69 -12.34
N ASP A 61 41.96 -4.38 -12.20
CA ASP A 61 42.40 -3.75 -10.94
C ASP A 61 41.43 -3.96 -9.77
N TRP A 62 40.14 -4.14 -10.05
CA TRP A 62 39.12 -4.41 -9.03
C TRP A 62 39.24 -5.81 -8.42
N LEU A 63 39.95 -6.73 -9.08
CA LEU A 63 40.12 -8.11 -8.62
C LEU A 63 41.26 -8.21 -7.60
N THR A 64 41.13 -7.50 -6.49
CA THR A 64 42.06 -7.56 -5.35
C THR A 64 41.72 -8.75 -4.45
N ILE A 65 42.67 -9.67 -4.24
CA ILE A 65 42.51 -10.74 -3.25
C ILE A 65 42.80 -10.16 -1.87
N SER A 66 41.76 -9.61 -1.25
CA SER A 66 41.80 -9.14 0.13
C SER A 66 40.70 -9.80 0.95
N ALA A 67 40.96 -10.08 2.22
CA ALA A 67 39.95 -10.56 3.17
C ALA A 67 38.98 -9.44 3.63
N ARG A 68 38.99 -8.26 2.97
CA ARG A 68 38.15 -7.11 3.32
C ARG A 68 37.00 -6.95 2.33
N HIS A 69 35.92 -6.36 2.85
CA HIS A 69 34.59 -6.21 2.25
C HIS A 69 34.60 -5.38 0.95
N GLU A 70 35.07 -5.88 -0.19
CA GLU A 70 35.30 -5.03 -1.38
C GLU A 70 34.49 -5.38 -2.64
N THR A 71 33.64 -6.41 -2.65
CA THR A 71 32.70 -6.65 -3.76
C THR A 71 31.31 -6.12 -3.39
N PHE A 72 31.12 -4.82 -3.61
CA PHE A 72 29.80 -4.16 -3.49
C PHE A 72 29.07 -4.08 -4.83
N ASP A 73 29.82 -4.15 -5.94
CA ASP A 73 29.30 -4.04 -7.30
C ASP A 73 29.46 -5.36 -8.06
N VAL A 74 28.53 -5.61 -8.98
CA VAL A 74 28.63 -6.70 -9.96
C VAL A 74 29.71 -6.33 -10.97
N ASN A 75 30.81 -7.07 -10.95
CA ASN A 75 31.95 -6.82 -11.84
C ASN A 75 32.03 -7.87 -12.94
N GLU A 76 32.54 -7.50 -14.11
CA GLU A 76 32.66 -8.41 -15.25
C GLU A 76 34.07 -8.41 -15.84
N ALA A 77 34.55 -9.59 -16.25
CA ALA A 77 35.81 -9.79 -16.95
C ALA A 77 35.60 -10.69 -18.18
N GLY A 78 36.33 -10.43 -19.27
CA GLY A 78 36.29 -11.25 -20.47
C GLY A 78 37.33 -12.36 -20.42
N VAL A 79 36.93 -13.61 -20.69
CA VAL A 79 37.86 -14.74 -20.83
C VAL A 79 37.31 -15.72 -21.87
N HIS A 80 38.14 -16.36 -22.70
CA HIS A 80 37.70 -17.42 -23.64
C HIS A 80 36.41 -17.15 -24.46
N GLY A 81 36.11 -15.89 -24.80
CA GLY A 81 34.88 -15.54 -25.53
C GLY A 81 33.61 -15.48 -24.66
N ILE A 82 33.73 -15.65 -23.35
CA ILE A 82 32.66 -15.51 -22.35
C ILE A 82 32.86 -14.22 -21.52
N ARG A 83 31.79 -13.80 -20.82
CA ARG A 83 31.86 -12.82 -19.72
C ARG A 83 31.76 -13.57 -18.39
N LEU A 84 32.81 -13.49 -17.57
CA LEU A 84 32.75 -13.89 -16.17
C LEU A 84 32.21 -12.73 -15.36
N ARG A 85 31.09 -12.94 -14.69
CA ARG A 85 30.47 -11.99 -13.77
C ARG A 85 30.76 -12.42 -12.33
N ASP A 86 31.44 -11.57 -11.57
CA ASP A 86 31.63 -11.73 -10.14
C ASP A 86 30.46 -11.10 -9.39
N THR A 87 29.96 -11.79 -8.37
CA THR A 87 28.84 -11.29 -7.54
C THR A 87 29.31 -11.01 -6.11
N PRO A 88 28.69 -10.02 -5.43
CA PRO A 88 28.88 -9.83 -4.00
C PRO A 88 28.69 -11.13 -3.20
N GLY A 89 29.45 -11.28 -2.11
CA GLY A 89 29.31 -12.44 -1.24
C GLY A 89 27.91 -12.53 -0.61
N LEU A 90 27.36 -13.74 -0.51
CA LEU A 90 26.13 -13.98 0.23
C LEU A 90 26.36 -13.63 1.72
N ALA A 91 25.48 -12.79 2.29
CA ALA A 91 25.54 -12.40 3.69
C ALA A 91 24.57 -13.25 4.51
N VAL A 92 25.02 -14.41 4.99
CA VAL A 92 24.18 -15.32 5.79
C VAL A 92 24.01 -14.80 7.22
N GLY A 93 22.77 -14.65 7.67
CA GLY A 93 22.42 -14.26 9.04
C GLY A 93 22.51 -12.77 9.36
N ALA A 94 22.61 -11.92 8.33
CA ALA A 94 22.56 -10.48 8.49
C ALA A 94 21.11 -9.98 8.43
N ASP A 95 20.54 -9.64 9.59
CA ASP A 95 19.23 -8.98 9.72
C ASP A 95 19.30 -7.46 9.44
N ASP A 96 20.47 -6.94 9.07
CA ASP A 96 20.60 -5.56 8.68
C ASP A 96 20.16 -5.36 7.22
N ALA A 97 19.60 -4.18 6.93
CA ALA A 97 19.12 -3.83 5.59
C ALA A 97 20.20 -4.00 4.49
N ARG A 98 21.48 -4.06 4.89
CA ARG A 98 22.65 -4.21 4.01
C ARG A 98 22.86 -5.65 3.56
N GLY A 99 22.83 -6.61 4.47
CA GLY A 99 22.95 -8.03 4.13
C GLY A 99 21.79 -8.55 3.29
N LEU A 100 20.58 -8.04 3.55
CA LEU A 100 19.38 -8.33 2.76
C LEU A 100 19.48 -7.75 1.34
N SER A 101 19.89 -6.48 1.20
CA SER A 101 20.05 -5.82 -0.11
C SER A 101 21.13 -6.49 -0.97
N ASN A 102 22.30 -6.80 -0.39
CA ASN A 102 23.39 -7.46 -1.14
C ASN A 102 23.00 -8.87 -1.60
N SER A 103 22.29 -9.63 -0.77
CA SER A 103 21.80 -10.96 -1.14
C SER A 103 20.72 -10.87 -2.22
N ALA A 104 19.82 -9.88 -2.14
CA ALA A 104 18.83 -9.62 -3.18
C ALA A 104 19.49 -9.24 -4.52
N HIS A 105 20.48 -8.34 -4.52
CA HIS A 105 21.22 -7.96 -5.73
C HIS A 105 21.99 -9.12 -6.36
N ALA A 106 22.66 -9.96 -5.55
CA ALA A 106 23.33 -11.16 -6.04
C ALA A 106 22.33 -12.17 -6.64
N LEU A 107 21.15 -12.31 -6.00
CA LEU A 107 20.08 -13.18 -6.47
C LEU A 107 19.44 -12.68 -7.77
N THR A 108 19.19 -11.38 -7.93
CA THR A 108 18.62 -10.81 -9.17
C THR A 108 19.61 -10.93 -10.32
N SER A 109 20.88 -10.56 -10.07
CA SER A 109 21.96 -10.65 -11.07
C SER A 109 22.26 -12.09 -11.54
N SER A 110 21.90 -13.09 -10.71
CA SER A 110 22.10 -14.51 -11.02
C SER A 110 21.05 -15.10 -11.96
N ILE A 111 19.90 -14.45 -12.16
CA ILE A 111 18.82 -14.99 -12.99
C ILE A 111 19.16 -14.77 -14.49
N ALA A 112 19.63 -13.57 -14.83
CA ALA A 112 20.12 -13.20 -16.16
C ALA A 112 21.57 -13.66 -16.40
N THR A 113 21.77 -14.97 -16.49
CA THR A 113 23.07 -15.63 -16.76
C THR A 113 22.88 -16.83 -17.67
N ASP A 114 23.89 -17.22 -18.45
CA ASP A 114 23.83 -18.47 -19.23
C ASP A 114 24.22 -19.66 -18.36
N VAL A 115 25.24 -19.49 -17.53
CA VAL A 115 25.69 -20.47 -16.54
C VAL A 115 25.83 -19.80 -15.17
N LEU A 116 25.39 -20.47 -14.12
CA LEU A 116 25.66 -20.09 -12.73
C LEU A 116 26.69 -21.06 -12.14
N VAL A 117 27.77 -20.51 -11.59
CA VAL A 117 28.82 -21.26 -10.91
C VAL A 117 28.73 -20.96 -9.42
N VAL A 118 28.32 -21.94 -8.63
CA VAL A 118 28.25 -21.86 -7.17
C VAL A 118 29.56 -22.34 -6.55
N VAL A 119 30.28 -21.45 -5.89
CA VAL A 119 31.57 -21.70 -5.26
C VAL A 119 31.39 -21.95 -3.76
N LEU A 120 31.92 -23.07 -3.28
CA LEU A 120 31.82 -23.54 -1.89
C LEU A 120 33.19 -23.98 -1.39
N THR A 121 33.43 -23.93 -0.08
CA THR A 121 34.64 -24.52 0.53
C THR A 121 34.48 -26.04 0.72
N PRO A 122 35.53 -26.79 1.12
CA PRO A 122 35.45 -28.24 1.33
C PRO A 122 34.50 -28.66 2.46
N GLN A 123 34.17 -27.73 3.37
CA GLN A 123 33.16 -27.93 4.42
C GLN A 123 31.72 -27.88 3.86
N LEU A 124 31.56 -27.48 2.60
CA LEU A 124 30.29 -27.31 1.89
C LEU A 124 29.40 -26.23 2.55
N ALA A 125 28.20 -26.05 2.00
CA ALA A 125 27.26 -25.01 2.43
C ALA A 125 26.59 -25.35 3.77
N THR A 126 27.26 -25.10 4.89
CA THR A 126 26.67 -25.32 6.22
C THR A 126 25.75 -24.18 6.66
N GLY A 127 26.08 -22.92 6.32
CA GLY A 127 25.26 -21.74 6.65
C GLY A 127 24.32 -21.29 5.53
N GLU A 128 24.69 -21.54 4.27
CA GLU A 128 24.02 -20.98 3.08
C GLU A 128 22.96 -21.91 2.49
N ILE A 129 22.68 -23.03 3.16
CA ILE A 129 21.92 -24.13 2.56
C ILE A 129 20.52 -23.68 2.11
N ASP A 130 19.85 -22.82 2.87
CA ASP A 130 18.50 -22.35 2.56
C ASP A 130 18.51 -21.39 1.36
N VAL A 131 19.49 -20.48 1.30
CA VAL A 131 19.67 -19.56 0.17
C VAL A 131 19.98 -20.33 -1.11
N LEU A 132 20.88 -21.31 -1.04
CA LEU A 132 21.21 -22.15 -2.19
C LEU A 132 20.02 -23.01 -2.61
N ARG A 133 19.24 -23.56 -1.69
CA ARG A 133 17.99 -24.28 -2.02
C ARG A 133 17.00 -23.37 -2.75
N ALA A 134 16.84 -22.13 -2.31
CA ALA A 134 15.97 -21.16 -2.99
C ALA A 134 16.45 -20.88 -4.42
N ILE A 135 17.76 -20.76 -4.65
CA ILE A 135 18.35 -20.60 -5.98
C ILE A 135 18.08 -21.83 -6.86
N LEU A 136 18.31 -23.03 -6.32
CA LEU A 136 18.10 -24.28 -7.04
C LEU A 136 16.64 -24.49 -7.44
N ALA A 137 15.70 -24.01 -6.62
CA ALA A 137 14.26 -24.07 -6.91
C ALA A 137 13.83 -23.20 -8.11
N ARG A 138 14.72 -22.37 -8.67
CA ARG A 138 14.42 -21.51 -9.84
C ARG A 138 14.36 -22.25 -11.18
N GLY A 139 14.57 -23.57 -11.21
CA GLY A 139 14.39 -24.38 -12.42
C GLY A 139 15.60 -24.34 -13.35
N TRP A 140 16.77 -24.69 -12.81
CA TRP A 140 17.99 -24.78 -13.59
C TRP A 140 18.01 -26.05 -14.43
N ASP A 141 18.35 -25.90 -15.72
CA ASP A 141 18.78 -27.05 -16.51
C ASP A 141 20.16 -27.51 -16.00
N PRO A 142 20.43 -28.83 -15.88
CA PRO A 142 21.70 -29.34 -15.34
C PRO A 142 22.95 -28.76 -16.00
N GLY A 143 22.90 -28.47 -17.31
CA GLY A 143 24.03 -27.87 -18.03
C GLY A 143 24.30 -26.39 -17.71
N THR A 144 23.35 -25.70 -17.07
CA THR A 144 23.40 -24.27 -16.77
C THR A 144 23.76 -23.93 -15.33
N LEU A 145 23.89 -24.95 -14.47
CA LEU A 145 24.19 -24.80 -13.05
C LEU A 145 25.40 -25.67 -12.70
N TRP A 146 26.48 -25.06 -12.27
CA TRP A 146 27.72 -25.75 -11.92
C TRP A 146 28.08 -25.48 -10.46
N PHE A 147 28.74 -26.45 -9.84
CA PHE A 147 29.32 -26.29 -8.52
C PHE A 147 30.84 -26.38 -8.58
N VAL A 148 31.50 -25.56 -7.78
CA VAL A 148 32.96 -25.56 -7.60
C VAL A 148 33.25 -25.66 -6.11
N ILE A 149 33.84 -26.78 -5.70
CA ILE A 149 34.40 -26.94 -4.36
C ILE A 149 35.83 -26.39 -4.40
N SER A 150 36.00 -25.15 -3.97
CA SER A 150 37.26 -24.41 -3.97
C SER A 150 38.12 -24.72 -2.73
N ARG A 151 39.35 -24.19 -2.71
CA ARG A 151 40.31 -24.31 -1.59
C ARG A 151 40.49 -25.77 -1.17
N PHE A 152 40.46 -26.70 -2.12
CA PHE A 152 40.44 -28.12 -1.80
C PHE A 152 41.78 -28.64 -1.26
N ASP A 153 42.85 -27.87 -1.42
CA ASP A 153 44.11 -28.06 -0.71
C ASP A 153 43.96 -27.98 0.82
N GLU A 154 42.90 -27.34 1.33
CA GLU A 154 42.58 -27.26 2.76
C GLU A 154 41.66 -28.39 3.24
N ALA A 155 41.31 -29.36 2.38
CA ALA A 155 40.38 -30.45 2.71
C ALA A 155 40.95 -31.51 3.66
N GLY A 156 42.26 -31.45 3.95
CA GLY A 156 42.93 -32.24 5.00
C GLY A 156 43.72 -33.46 4.52
N VAL A 157 43.67 -33.79 3.23
CA VAL A 157 44.59 -34.75 2.59
C VAL A 157 45.55 -33.96 1.72
N ASP A 158 46.84 -34.24 1.83
CA ASP A 158 47.87 -33.54 1.06
C ASP A 158 48.03 -34.19 -0.33
N PRO A 159 47.76 -33.44 -1.42
CA PRO A 159 47.81 -33.97 -2.78
C PRO A 159 49.23 -34.33 -3.27
N GLU A 160 50.29 -33.81 -2.64
CA GLU A 160 51.67 -34.14 -3.02
C GLU A 160 52.13 -35.46 -2.39
N THR A 161 51.69 -35.74 -1.17
CA THR A 161 52.10 -36.94 -0.41
C THR A 161 51.13 -38.10 -0.52
N ASP A 162 49.83 -37.84 -0.71
CA ASP A 162 48.78 -38.85 -0.95
C ASP A 162 47.80 -38.43 -2.07
N PRO A 163 48.23 -38.48 -3.35
CA PRO A 163 47.39 -38.12 -4.49
C PRO A 163 46.12 -38.99 -4.61
N ALA A 164 46.21 -40.27 -4.22
CA ALA A 164 45.09 -41.21 -4.31
C ALA A 164 44.02 -40.86 -3.25
N GLY A 165 44.44 -40.65 -1.99
CA GLY A 165 43.54 -40.23 -0.93
C GLY A 165 42.90 -38.86 -1.20
N TYR A 166 43.63 -37.95 -1.86
CA TYR A 166 43.09 -36.65 -2.28
C TYR A 166 41.99 -36.81 -3.33
N SER A 167 42.20 -37.66 -4.34
CA SER A 167 41.16 -37.99 -5.34
C SER A 167 39.94 -38.65 -4.70
N ASP A 168 40.14 -39.64 -3.83
CA ASP A 168 39.06 -40.33 -3.11
C ASP A 168 38.26 -39.35 -2.20
N LEU A 169 38.93 -38.35 -1.63
CA LEU A 169 38.25 -37.30 -0.87
C LEU A 169 37.45 -36.37 -1.78
N ALA A 170 37.98 -36.00 -2.95
CA ALA A 170 37.29 -35.19 -3.94
C ALA A 170 35.99 -35.86 -4.40
N ASP A 171 36.04 -37.16 -4.73
CA ASP A 171 34.86 -37.92 -5.15
C ASP A 171 33.81 -38.04 -4.05
N ARG A 172 34.23 -38.34 -2.83
CA ARG A 172 33.30 -38.34 -1.67
C ARG A 172 32.64 -36.98 -1.44
N LYS A 173 33.37 -35.88 -1.67
CA LYS A 173 32.84 -34.53 -1.49
C LYS A 173 31.87 -34.12 -2.61
N ARG A 174 32.10 -34.58 -3.85
CA ARG A 174 31.11 -34.48 -4.93
C ARG A 174 29.81 -35.20 -4.55
N ASP A 175 29.92 -36.44 -4.07
CA ASP A 175 28.75 -37.24 -3.66
C ASP A 175 28.00 -36.62 -2.49
N GLU A 176 28.72 -36.10 -1.49
CA GLU A 176 28.14 -35.40 -0.34
C GLU A 176 27.34 -34.16 -0.79
N LEU A 177 27.90 -33.35 -1.69
CA LEU A 177 27.23 -32.18 -2.24
C LEU A 177 25.99 -32.56 -3.05
N ARG A 178 26.11 -33.57 -3.93
CA ARG A 178 24.99 -34.08 -4.72
C ARG A 178 23.86 -34.57 -3.80
N ALA A 179 24.18 -35.32 -2.75
CA ALA A 179 23.20 -35.78 -1.78
C ALA A 179 22.55 -34.63 -1.00
N ALA A 180 23.34 -33.65 -0.56
CA ALA A 180 22.84 -32.51 0.22
C ALA A 180 21.78 -31.69 -0.54
N PHE A 181 21.99 -31.49 -1.83
CA PHE A 181 21.11 -30.70 -2.69
C PHE A 181 20.22 -31.52 -3.62
N SER A 182 20.28 -32.85 -3.55
CA SER A 182 19.55 -33.77 -4.44
C SER A 182 19.81 -33.47 -5.93
N LEU A 183 21.08 -33.22 -6.28
CA LEU A 183 21.48 -32.87 -7.64
C LEU A 183 21.45 -34.09 -8.57
N SER A 184 21.02 -33.91 -9.82
CA SER A 184 21.21 -34.90 -10.90
C SER A 184 22.71 -35.16 -11.13
N GLU A 185 23.07 -36.36 -11.59
CA GLU A 185 24.45 -36.67 -12.04
C GLU A 185 24.93 -35.73 -13.16
N ASP A 186 24.00 -35.22 -13.98
CA ASP A 186 24.30 -34.33 -15.10
C ASP A 186 24.77 -32.93 -14.67
N VAL A 187 24.55 -32.55 -13.40
CA VAL A 187 25.02 -31.26 -12.85
C VAL A 187 26.55 -31.34 -12.67
N PRO A 188 27.34 -30.46 -13.31
CA PRO A 188 28.80 -30.45 -13.15
C PRO A 188 29.23 -30.05 -11.75
N VAL A 189 30.15 -30.81 -11.16
CA VAL A 189 30.77 -30.51 -9.86
C VAL A 189 32.28 -30.61 -9.98
N PHE A 190 32.93 -29.46 -9.98
CA PHE A 190 34.39 -29.32 -10.04
C PHE A 190 34.97 -29.23 -8.64
N VAL A 191 36.14 -29.83 -8.44
CA VAL A 191 36.91 -29.74 -7.19
C VAL A 191 38.23 -29.09 -7.54
N VAL A 192 38.51 -27.92 -6.95
CA VAL A 192 39.62 -27.07 -7.39
C VAL A 192 40.42 -26.47 -6.23
N ALA A 193 41.69 -26.22 -6.50
CA ALA A 193 42.61 -25.46 -5.66
C ALA A 193 43.22 -24.32 -6.48
N ALA A 194 42.46 -23.25 -6.68
CA ALA A 194 42.82 -22.14 -7.58
C ALA A 194 44.16 -21.46 -7.24
N ASP A 195 44.52 -21.41 -5.96
CA ASP A 195 45.83 -20.94 -5.50
C ASP A 195 46.35 -21.89 -4.40
N GLY A 196 46.57 -23.15 -4.78
CA GLY A 196 47.03 -24.20 -3.86
C GLY A 196 48.29 -23.77 -3.10
N PHE A 197 48.25 -23.89 -1.77
CA PHE A 197 49.30 -23.43 -0.86
C PHE A 197 49.63 -21.93 -0.93
N GLN A 198 48.77 -21.13 -1.55
CA GLN A 198 48.86 -19.66 -1.64
C GLN A 198 50.12 -19.14 -2.36
N TYR A 199 50.68 -19.90 -3.30
CA TYR A 199 51.91 -19.53 -4.00
C TYR A 199 51.84 -18.19 -4.76
N ALA A 200 50.64 -17.77 -5.19
CA ALA A 200 50.45 -16.55 -5.96
C ALA A 200 49.76 -15.40 -5.17
N ALA A 201 49.63 -15.52 -3.86
CA ALA A 201 48.86 -14.57 -3.06
C ALA A 201 49.43 -13.13 -3.06
N SER A 202 50.73 -12.96 -3.30
CA SER A 202 51.40 -11.65 -3.21
C SER A 202 51.41 -10.82 -4.50
N GLU A 203 51.09 -11.41 -5.66
CA GLU A 203 51.14 -10.75 -6.97
C GLU A 203 49.75 -10.63 -7.59
N HIS A 204 49.44 -9.46 -8.16
CA HIS A 204 48.14 -9.21 -8.82
C HIS A 204 47.97 -10.04 -10.10
N ALA A 205 49.01 -10.07 -10.93
CA ALA A 205 49.06 -10.81 -12.18
C ALA A 205 50.34 -11.68 -12.21
N PRO A 206 50.35 -12.81 -11.47
CA PRO A 206 51.50 -13.72 -11.41
C PRO A 206 51.78 -14.37 -12.78
N ASP A 207 53.00 -14.86 -12.96
CA ASP A 207 53.31 -15.74 -14.09
C ASP A 207 52.53 -17.08 -13.96
N PRO A 208 51.80 -17.54 -14.99
CA PRO A 208 51.09 -18.82 -14.96
C PRO A 208 51.95 -20.04 -14.57
N ALA A 209 53.27 -19.97 -14.75
CA ALA A 209 54.22 -21.02 -14.39
C ALA A 209 54.34 -21.24 -12.87
N VAL A 210 53.92 -20.28 -12.02
CA VAL A 210 53.93 -20.40 -10.55
C VAL A 210 53.14 -21.62 -10.08
N TRP A 211 52.10 -22.01 -10.81
CA TRP A 211 51.24 -23.13 -10.45
C TRP A 211 51.53 -24.41 -11.22
N GLU A 212 52.62 -24.49 -12.00
CA GLU A 212 52.91 -25.66 -12.85
C GLU A 212 53.03 -26.96 -12.04
N SER A 213 53.54 -26.87 -10.80
CA SER A 213 53.59 -28.00 -9.86
C SER A 213 52.22 -28.50 -9.41
N ASN A 214 51.20 -27.64 -9.44
CA ASN A 214 49.87 -27.93 -8.89
C ASN A 214 48.91 -28.45 -9.97
N ARG A 215 49.18 -28.18 -11.26
CA ARG A 215 48.29 -28.50 -12.40
C ARG A 215 47.86 -29.95 -12.51
N ALA A 216 48.64 -30.87 -11.94
CA ALA A 216 48.34 -32.30 -11.94
C ALA A 216 47.17 -32.68 -11.01
N TRP A 217 46.88 -31.86 -9.99
CA TRP A 217 45.91 -32.17 -8.94
C TRP A 217 44.95 -31.00 -8.60
N ASP A 218 45.23 -29.77 -9.05
CA ASP A 218 44.48 -28.56 -8.69
C ASP A 218 43.09 -28.45 -9.33
N GLY A 219 42.73 -29.35 -10.26
CA GLY A 219 41.43 -29.39 -10.92
C GLY A 219 41.12 -28.23 -11.87
N MET A 220 42.02 -27.25 -12.02
CA MET A 220 41.74 -26.02 -12.78
C MET A 220 41.62 -26.27 -14.29
N ASN A 221 42.37 -27.25 -14.82
CA ASN A 221 42.33 -27.58 -16.24
C ASN A 221 40.95 -28.10 -16.68
N GLU A 222 40.27 -28.88 -15.83
CA GLU A 222 38.94 -29.41 -16.11
C GLU A 222 37.90 -28.28 -16.17
N LEU A 223 37.91 -27.38 -15.18
CA LEU A 223 37.02 -26.23 -15.15
C LEU A 223 37.28 -25.28 -16.33
N ALA A 224 38.55 -24.99 -16.66
CA ALA A 224 38.91 -24.12 -17.77
C ALA A 224 38.47 -24.70 -19.12
N ALA A 225 38.59 -26.02 -19.30
CA ALA A 225 38.11 -26.72 -20.49
C ALA A 225 36.58 -26.57 -20.62
N ALA A 226 35.83 -26.83 -19.55
CA ALA A 226 34.37 -26.68 -19.55
C ALA A 226 33.94 -25.23 -19.89
N LEU A 227 34.60 -24.22 -19.31
CA LEU A 227 34.30 -22.80 -19.59
C LEU A 227 34.54 -22.41 -21.05
N LYS A 228 35.52 -23.04 -21.71
CA LYS A 228 35.82 -22.77 -23.13
C LYS A 228 34.69 -23.23 -24.05
N ASP A 229 34.00 -24.31 -23.69
CA ASP A 229 32.92 -24.87 -24.50
C ASP A 229 31.62 -24.05 -24.40
N VAL A 230 31.42 -23.30 -23.30
CA VAL A 230 30.27 -22.40 -23.09
C VAL A 230 30.07 -21.41 -24.23
N ALA A 231 31.16 -20.89 -24.81
CA ALA A 231 31.09 -19.95 -25.93
C ALA A 231 30.40 -20.54 -27.16
N ALA A 232 30.61 -21.82 -27.44
CA ALA A 232 30.00 -22.52 -28.56
C ALA A 232 28.51 -22.84 -28.31
N ASP A 233 28.16 -23.15 -27.06
CA ASP A 233 26.81 -23.57 -26.67
C ASP A 233 25.85 -22.41 -26.37
N ARG A 234 26.33 -21.16 -26.52
CA ARG A 234 25.58 -19.94 -26.20
C ARG A 234 24.12 -19.94 -26.70
N PRO A 235 23.77 -20.29 -27.96
CA PRO A 235 22.36 -20.26 -28.39
C PRO A 235 21.45 -21.17 -27.56
N VAL A 236 21.95 -22.35 -27.16
CA VAL A 236 21.20 -23.33 -26.37
C VAL A 236 21.10 -22.84 -24.91
N LEU A 237 22.22 -22.43 -24.32
CA LEU A 237 22.27 -21.90 -22.96
C LEU A 237 21.39 -20.65 -22.80
N ARG A 238 21.36 -19.78 -23.81
CA ARG A 238 20.52 -18.58 -23.82
C ARG A 238 19.03 -18.91 -23.84
N GLY A 239 18.63 -19.99 -24.52
CA GLY A 239 17.27 -20.49 -24.50
C GLY A 239 16.85 -20.99 -23.11
N PHE A 240 17.72 -21.72 -22.42
CA PHE A 240 17.48 -22.13 -21.03
C PHE A 240 17.44 -20.94 -20.08
N ALA A 241 18.33 -19.95 -20.28
CA ALA A 241 18.31 -18.72 -19.52
C ALA A 241 17.00 -17.94 -19.73
N GLU A 242 16.45 -17.92 -20.94
CA GLU A 242 15.18 -17.25 -21.25
C GLU A 242 14.01 -17.87 -20.49
N ASP A 243 13.85 -19.20 -20.59
CA ASP A 243 12.79 -19.91 -19.88
C ASP A 243 12.91 -19.71 -18.35
N ARG A 244 14.12 -19.88 -17.79
CA ARG A 244 14.37 -19.68 -16.36
C ARG A 244 14.09 -18.24 -15.92
N TYR A 245 14.54 -17.25 -16.68
CA TYR A 245 14.35 -15.84 -16.38
C TYR A 245 12.87 -15.51 -16.30
N TRP A 246 12.11 -15.79 -17.37
CA TRP A 246 10.69 -15.44 -17.39
C TRP A 246 9.87 -16.25 -16.39
N ARG A 247 10.20 -17.51 -16.12
CA ARG A 247 9.52 -18.28 -15.04
C ARG A 247 9.78 -17.66 -13.67
N THR A 248 10.98 -17.16 -13.44
CA THR A 248 11.32 -16.52 -12.16
C THR A 248 10.60 -15.19 -12.04
N ILE A 249 10.62 -14.33 -13.07
CA ILE A 249 9.88 -13.06 -13.07
C ILE A 249 8.38 -13.28 -12.82
N VAL A 250 7.73 -14.21 -13.53
CA VAL A 250 6.30 -14.50 -13.34
C VAL A 250 6.03 -14.99 -11.91
N ARG A 251 6.90 -15.86 -11.37
CA ARG A 251 6.76 -16.37 -10.00
C ARG A 251 6.88 -15.24 -8.98
N ASP A 252 7.93 -14.43 -9.08
CA ASP A 252 8.23 -13.36 -8.12
C ASP A 252 7.12 -12.29 -8.12
N VAL A 253 6.58 -11.93 -9.30
CA VAL A 253 5.42 -11.02 -9.39
C VAL A 253 4.16 -11.65 -8.77
N CYS A 254 3.88 -12.94 -9.04
CA CYS A 254 2.73 -13.62 -8.42
C CYS A 254 2.87 -13.71 -6.90
N ASP A 255 4.06 -14.06 -6.41
CA ASP A 255 4.36 -14.16 -4.99
C ASP A 255 4.19 -12.78 -4.30
N GLY A 256 4.67 -11.71 -4.93
CA GLY A 256 4.48 -10.33 -4.44
C GLY A 256 3.01 -9.88 -4.42
N ILE A 257 2.21 -10.24 -5.43
CA ILE A 257 0.77 -9.98 -5.41
C ILE A 257 0.11 -10.77 -4.27
N GLU A 258 0.41 -12.06 -4.14
CA GLU A 258 -0.17 -12.93 -3.10
C GLU A 258 0.17 -12.47 -1.68
N GLU A 259 1.36 -11.90 -1.47
CA GLU A 259 1.75 -11.29 -0.19
C GLU A 259 0.87 -10.09 0.17
N GLN A 260 0.43 -9.32 -0.82
CA GLN A 260 -0.41 -8.12 -0.62
C GLN A 260 -1.91 -8.42 -0.57
N LEU A 261 -2.37 -9.56 -1.11
CA LEU A 261 -3.79 -9.93 -1.16
C LEU A 261 -4.49 -9.87 0.21
N PRO A 262 -3.94 -10.39 1.33
CA PRO A 262 -4.64 -10.35 2.61
C PRO A 262 -4.95 -8.94 3.11
N ASP A 263 -4.04 -7.98 2.87
CA ASP A 263 -4.25 -6.59 3.27
C ASP A 263 -5.27 -5.90 2.35
N MET A 264 -5.22 -6.17 1.02
CA MET A 264 -6.24 -5.69 0.08
C MET A 264 -7.63 -6.25 0.38
N GLU A 265 -7.74 -7.54 0.72
CA GLU A 265 -8.99 -8.19 1.11
C GLU A 265 -9.57 -7.55 2.38
N SER A 266 -8.74 -7.34 3.39
CA SER A 266 -9.15 -6.67 4.63
C SER A 266 -9.67 -5.26 4.35
N ALA A 267 -8.95 -4.48 3.53
CA ALA A 267 -9.32 -3.13 3.12
C ALA A 267 -10.65 -3.10 2.34
N ALA A 268 -10.86 -4.02 1.39
CA ALA A 268 -12.09 -4.12 0.62
C ALA A 268 -13.29 -4.48 1.51
N VAL A 269 -13.12 -5.39 2.48
CA VAL A 269 -14.16 -5.73 3.46
C VAL A 269 -14.55 -4.52 4.30
N GLN A 270 -13.58 -3.77 4.83
CA GLN A 270 -13.87 -2.57 5.61
C GLN A 270 -14.58 -1.49 4.79
N ALA A 271 -14.12 -1.24 3.56
CA ALA A 271 -14.75 -0.27 2.67
C ALA A 271 -16.22 -0.64 2.36
N ASN A 272 -16.50 -1.93 2.16
CA ASN A 272 -17.86 -2.41 1.95
C ASN A 272 -18.75 -2.28 3.21
N LEU A 273 -18.21 -2.50 4.41
CA LEU A 273 -18.96 -2.26 5.66
C LEU A 273 -19.34 -0.78 5.82
N VAL A 274 -18.41 0.13 5.51
CA VAL A 274 -18.66 1.58 5.53
C VAL A 274 -19.68 1.98 4.46
N GLU A 275 -19.60 1.41 3.25
CA GLU A 275 -20.58 1.60 2.17
C GLU A 275 -21.99 1.21 2.63
N GLN A 276 -22.14 0.02 3.23
CA GLN A 276 -23.41 -0.49 3.74
C GLN A 276 -23.96 0.37 4.88
N ALA A 277 -23.12 0.77 5.84
CA ALA A 277 -23.53 1.65 6.94
C ALA A 277 -23.99 3.02 6.43
N THR A 278 -23.24 3.61 5.49
CA THR A 278 -23.58 4.89 4.87
C THR A 278 -24.91 4.80 4.13
N GLN A 279 -25.13 3.72 3.38
CA GLN A 279 -26.41 3.52 2.69
C GLN A 279 -27.57 3.37 3.67
N ALA A 280 -27.40 2.61 4.77
CA ALA A 280 -28.41 2.48 5.80
C ALA A 280 -28.77 3.83 6.44
N TRP A 281 -27.79 4.70 6.70
CA TRP A 281 -28.04 6.06 7.21
C TRP A 281 -28.76 6.95 6.19
N ARG A 282 -28.42 6.85 4.90
CA ARG A 282 -29.14 7.58 3.84
C ARG A 282 -30.60 7.14 3.74
N ASP A 283 -30.85 5.83 3.82
CA ASP A 283 -32.20 5.27 3.78
C ASP A 283 -33.02 5.71 5.00
N GLU A 284 -32.43 5.67 6.21
CA GLU A 284 -33.08 6.14 7.44
C GLU A 284 -33.36 7.65 7.39
N LEU A 285 -32.43 8.48 6.92
CA LEU A 285 -32.65 9.91 6.71
C LEU A 285 -33.80 10.16 5.73
N GLY A 286 -33.89 9.35 4.67
CA GLY A 286 -35.01 9.37 3.71
C GLY A 286 -36.35 9.04 4.36
N HIS A 287 -36.39 8.00 5.21
CA HIS A 287 -37.58 7.61 5.97
C HIS A 287 -38.02 8.70 6.95
N LEU A 288 -37.10 9.26 7.73
CA LEU A 288 -37.38 10.38 8.65
C LEU A 288 -37.91 11.59 7.89
N GLY A 289 -37.29 11.93 6.75
CA GLY A 289 -37.76 13.01 5.88
C GLY A 289 -39.19 12.78 5.34
N ALA A 290 -39.51 11.55 4.94
CA ALA A 290 -40.85 11.20 4.46
C ALA A 290 -41.89 11.19 5.58
N ALA A 291 -41.53 10.67 6.76
CA ALA A 291 -42.38 10.63 7.96
C ALA A 291 -42.74 12.05 8.42
N ALA A 292 -41.74 12.93 8.55
CA ALA A 292 -41.95 14.32 8.93
C ALA A 292 -42.89 15.07 7.96
N LYS A 293 -42.71 14.87 6.64
CA LYS A 293 -43.61 15.43 5.61
C LYS A 293 -45.04 14.92 5.74
N ALA A 294 -45.22 13.63 6.03
CA ALA A 294 -46.55 13.04 6.23
C ALA A 294 -47.21 13.53 7.53
N GLY A 295 -46.44 13.64 8.62
CA GLY A 295 -46.88 14.19 9.90
C GLY A 295 -47.35 15.63 9.77
N LEU A 296 -46.55 16.49 9.13
CA LEU A 296 -46.90 17.88 8.85
C LEU A 296 -48.19 17.99 8.04
N ARG A 297 -48.34 17.20 6.96
CA ARG A 297 -49.58 17.15 6.17
C ARG A 297 -50.79 16.78 7.02
N GLY A 298 -50.64 15.81 7.93
CA GLY A 298 -51.70 15.41 8.85
C GLY A 298 -52.13 16.54 9.80
N ILE A 299 -51.17 17.24 10.39
CA ILE A 299 -51.40 18.39 11.28
C ILE A 299 -52.11 19.52 10.54
N LEU A 300 -51.62 19.87 9.36
CA LEU A 300 -52.19 20.93 8.53
C LEU A 300 -53.60 20.59 8.02
N ALA A 301 -53.85 19.34 7.62
CA ALA A 301 -55.17 18.90 7.19
C ALA A 301 -56.20 18.91 8.35
N ALA A 302 -55.76 18.62 9.58
CA ALA A 302 -56.60 18.75 10.77
C ALA A 302 -56.94 20.22 11.05
N ALA A 303 -55.94 21.10 11.04
CA ALA A 303 -56.14 22.54 11.26
C ALA A 303 -57.02 23.20 10.18
N ALA A 304 -56.87 22.80 8.91
CA ALA A 304 -57.74 23.27 7.83
C ALA A 304 -59.20 22.85 8.05
N ARG A 305 -59.42 21.58 8.44
CA ARG A 305 -60.76 21.05 8.72
C ARG A 305 -61.45 21.78 9.87
N ASP A 306 -60.73 21.99 10.97
CA ASP A 306 -61.25 22.69 12.15
C ASP A 306 -61.45 24.19 11.86
N GLY A 307 -60.59 24.75 11.00
CA GLY A 307 -60.67 26.11 10.49
C GLY A 307 -61.90 26.46 9.67
N TYR A 308 -62.31 25.55 8.77
CA TYR A 308 -63.46 25.78 7.92
C TYR A 308 -64.79 25.91 8.70
N GLY A 309 -64.85 25.41 9.94
CA GLY A 309 -66.03 25.46 10.81
C GLY A 309 -65.95 26.49 11.94
N ALA A 310 -64.84 27.21 12.09
CA ALA A 310 -64.57 28.08 13.22
C ALA A 310 -65.15 29.51 13.05
N ASP A 311 -65.61 30.11 14.15
CA ASP A 311 -65.85 31.56 14.27
C ASP A 311 -64.59 32.30 14.80
N LYS A 312 -64.65 33.62 14.99
CA LYS A 312 -63.47 34.44 15.36
C LYS A 312 -62.78 33.95 16.64
N GLU A 313 -63.54 33.61 17.68
CA GLU A 313 -62.99 33.10 18.94
C GLU A 313 -62.48 31.66 18.80
N SER A 314 -63.14 30.85 17.96
CA SER A 314 -62.73 29.48 17.69
C SER A 314 -61.50 29.40 16.78
N TRP A 315 -61.30 30.34 15.85
CA TRP A 315 -60.14 30.39 14.95
C TRP A 315 -58.85 30.73 15.70
N SER A 316 -58.92 31.60 16.72
CA SER A 316 -57.80 31.83 17.64
C SER A 316 -57.38 30.53 18.34
N ARG A 317 -58.35 29.70 18.75
CA ARG A 317 -58.08 28.40 19.37
C ARG A 317 -57.47 27.40 18.37
N VAL A 318 -57.97 27.37 17.12
CA VAL A 318 -57.37 26.56 16.04
C VAL A 318 -55.91 26.97 15.80
N GLY A 319 -55.60 28.27 15.81
CA GLY A 319 -54.23 28.78 15.70
C GLY A 319 -53.33 28.37 16.88
N GLU A 320 -53.83 28.45 18.11
CA GLU A 320 -53.12 27.99 19.32
C GLU A 320 -52.87 26.48 19.31
N ASP A 321 -53.85 25.69 18.87
CA ASP A 321 -53.76 24.24 18.79
C ASP A 321 -52.84 23.78 17.65
N LEU A 322 -52.88 24.46 16.50
CA LEU A 322 -51.95 24.26 15.39
C LEU A 322 -50.52 24.60 15.82
N SER A 323 -50.31 25.74 16.47
CA SER A 323 -49.03 26.16 17.04
C SER A 323 -48.45 25.12 18.01
N ARG A 324 -49.27 24.60 18.92
CA ARG A 324 -48.87 23.53 19.85
C ARG A 324 -48.52 22.23 19.13
N SER A 325 -49.31 21.85 18.12
CA SER A 325 -49.10 20.63 17.34
C SER A 325 -47.84 20.71 16.48
N LEU A 326 -47.58 21.86 15.85
CA LEU A 326 -46.35 22.13 15.09
C LEU A 326 -45.11 22.11 15.99
N ASN A 327 -45.18 22.68 17.20
CA ASN A 327 -44.07 22.63 18.14
C ASN A 327 -43.79 21.19 18.60
N SER A 328 -44.84 20.43 18.92
CA SER A 328 -44.70 19.01 19.29
C SER A 328 -44.11 18.17 18.16
N TRP A 329 -44.57 18.38 16.93
CA TRP A 329 -44.03 17.74 15.74
C TRP A 329 -42.56 18.09 15.54
N LEU A 330 -42.23 19.38 15.54
CA LEU A 330 -40.85 19.82 15.34
C LEU A 330 -39.89 19.27 16.40
N LEU A 331 -40.30 19.22 17.67
CA LEU A 331 -39.51 18.64 18.76
C LEU A 331 -39.30 17.13 18.58
N GLN A 332 -40.34 16.40 18.18
CA GLN A 332 -40.25 14.96 17.97
C GLN A 332 -39.34 14.64 16.78
N GLU A 333 -39.62 15.22 15.62
CA GLU A 333 -38.85 14.96 14.41
C GLU A 333 -37.39 15.44 14.56
N SER A 334 -37.15 16.56 15.26
CA SER A 334 -35.79 17.01 15.59
C SER A 334 -35.05 16.02 16.50
N ALA A 335 -35.74 15.43 17.48
CA ALA A 335 -35.12 14.46 18.36
C ALA A 335 -34.74 13.17 17.62
N ASP A 336 -35.53 12.77 16.61
CA ASP A 336 -35.23 11.61 15.78
C ASP A 336 -34.04 11.88 14.84
N LEU A 337 -33.95 13.07 14.24
CA LEU A 337 -32.74 13.48 13.49
C LEU A 337 -31.49 13.58 14.37
N ASP A 338 -31.61 14.17 15.57
CA ASP A 338 -30.48 14.27 16.50
C ASP A 338 -29.97 12.88 16.91
N ARG A 339 -30.86 11.89 17.03
CA ARG A 339 -30.44 10.49 17.29
C ARG A 339 -29.65 9.92 16.13
N LEU A 340 -30.14 10.09 14.90
CA LEU A 340 -29.42 9.63 13.71
C LEU A 340 -28.05 10.29 13.60
N ALA A 341 -27.97 11.62 13.77
CA ALA A 341 -26.70 12.35 13.71
C ALA A 341 -25.69 11.88 14.78
N ASN A 342 -26.15 11.61 16.00
CA ASN A 342 -25.30 11.06 17.07
C ASN A 342 -24.85 9.62 16.79
N ASP A 343 -25.68 8.81 16.12
CA ASP A 343 -25.34 7.44 15.75
C ASP A 343 -24.27 7.40 14.65
N VAL A 344 -24.40 8.29 13.66
CA VAL A 344 -23.39 8.52 12.61
C VAL A 344 -22.05 8.93 13.22
N ASP A 345 -22.02 9.95 14.08
CA ASP A 345 -20.78 10.44 14.72
C ASP A 345 -20.13 9.37 15.62
N ARG A 346 -20.92 8.61 16.39
CA ARG A 346 -20.40 7.52 17.23
C ARG A 346 -19.79 6.41 16.40
N SER A 347 -20.48 5.98 15.35
CA SER A 347 -20.03 4.91 14.47
C SER A 347 -18.75 5.33 13.74
N ALA A 348 -18.71 6.55 13.19
CA ALA A 348 -17.52 7.09 12.53
C ALA A 348 -16.30 7.16 13.46
N ARG A 349 -16.48 7.54 14.73
CA ARG A 349 -15.38 7.56 15.72
C ARG A 349 -14.88 6.17 16.09
N THR A 350 -15.80 5.22 16.22
CA THR A 350 -15.47 3.83 16.56
C THR A 350 -14.69 3.19 15.41
N GLU A 351 -15.15 3.41 14.18
CA GLU A 351 -14.47 2.89 12.99
C GLU A 351 -13.08 3.52 12.81
N ARG A 352 -12.93 4.82 13.13
CA ARG A 352 -11.63 5.49 13.11
C ARG A 352 -10.59 4.92 14.06
N GLN A 353 -11.00 4.18 15.08
CA GLN A 353 -10.14 3.55 16.07
C GLN A 353 -9.82 2.08 15.73
N ASN A 354 -10.43 1.54 14.67
CA ASN A 354 -10.21 0.16 14.22
C ASN A 354 -8.82 0.04 13.55
N PRO A 355 -7.96 -0.94 13.92
CA PRO A 355 -6.66 -1.12 13.28
C PRO A 355 -6.73 -1.36 11.76
N ASN A 356 -7.78 -2.04 11.29
CA ASN A 356 -7.98 -2.25 9.85
C ASN A 356 -8.29 -0.94 9.12
N TRP A 357 -8.74 0.09 9.86
CA TRP A 357 -8.99 1.40 9.32
C TRP A 357 -7.73 2.20 9.03
N GLN A 358 -6.77 2.13 9.95
CA GLN A 358 -5.47 2.78 9.78
C GLN A 358 -4.75 2.21 8.55
N LYS A 359 -4.84 0.89 8.34
CA LYS A 359 -4.30 0.22 7.15
C LYS A 359 -4.95 0.68 5.83
N LEU A 360 -6.27 0.86 5.80
CA LEU A 360 -6.95 1.38 4.61
C LEU A 360 -6.54 2.82 4.32
N ASP A 361 -6.38 3.66 5.34
CA ASP A 361 -5.90 5.04 5.22
C ASP A 361 -4.45 5.10 4.69
N GLU A 362 -3.60 4.18 5.16
CA GLU A 362 -2.22 4.00 4.67
C GLU A 362 -2.19 3.58 3.18
N LEU A 363 -3.03 2.61 2.77
CA LEU A 363 -3.12 2.16 1.37
C LEU A 363 -3.65 3.26 0.44
N ILE A 364 -4.65 4.02 0.87
CA ILE A 364 -5.18 5.16 0.11
C ILE A 364 -4.09 6.23 -0.06
N SER A 365 -3.34 6.51 1.02
CA SER A 365 -2.25 7.47 0.99
C SER A 365 -1.13 7.03 0.05
N ALA A 366 -0.81 5.73 0.02
CA ALA A 366 0.19 5.16 -0.89
C ALA A 366 -0.24 5.14 -2.36
N ALA A 367 -1.51 4.81 -2.65
CA ALA A 367 -2.03 4.71 -4.02
C ALA A 367 -2.19 6.07 -4.74
N LEU A 368 -2.19 7.18 -3.99
CA LEU A 368 -2.32 8.52 -4.54
C LEU A 368 -0.99 9.12 -5.03
N ASP A 369 0.12 8.36 -4.97
CA ASP A 369 1.52 8.70 -5.36
C ASP A 369 1.76 10.18 -5.65
N TYR A 370 1.60 10.95 -4.59
CA TYR A 370 1.97 12.33 -4.49
C TYR A 370 3.07 12.31 -3.45
N GLU A 371 4.26 12.84 -3.79
CA GLU A 371 5.06 13.52 -2.78
C GLU A 371 4.12 14.53 -2.12
N VAL A 372 3.55 14.10 -1.02
CA VAL A 372 3.15 14.96 0.07
C VAL A 372 4.46 15.43 0.69
N ASP A 373 5.24 16.17 -0.10
CA ASP A 373 6.33 17.02 0.31
C ASP A 373 5.71 17.91 1.38
N GLU A 374 5.90 17.55 2.66
CA GLU A 374 5.11 18.03 3.82
C GLU A 374 3.84 18.75 3.36
N VAL A 375 2.82 17.99 3.00
CA VAL A 375 1.48 18.51 3.15
C VAL A 375 1.29 18.55 4.67
N GLU A 376 1.87 19.57 5.32
CA GLU A 376 1.05 20.39 6.18
C GLU A 376 -0.26 20.52 5.41
N THR A 377 -1.26 19.74 5.82
CA THR A 377 -2.67 19.84 5.44
C THR A 377 -2.86 20.98 4.45
N PRO A 378 -3.07 20.77 3.13
CA PRO A 378 -3.21 21.92 2.28
C PRO A 378 -4.55 22.45 2.71
N GLU A 379 -4.52 23.51 3.49
CA GLU A 379 -5.36 24.59 3.06
C GLU A 379 -6.87 24.28 3.01
N VAL A 380 -7.39 23.24 3.67
CA VAL A 380 -8.63 23.35 4.43
C VAL A 380 -8.21 24.06 5.70
N SER A 381 -7.17 23.60 6.41
CA SER A 381 -6.59 24.33 7.56
C SER A 381 -6.03 25.71 7.20
N GLU A 382 -5.45 25.90 6.02
CA GLU A 382 -4.78 27.15 5.58
C GLU A 382 -5.50 28.01 4.49
N LYS A 383 -6.53 27.52 3.74
CA LYS A 383 -7.62 28.41 3.25
C LYS A 383 -8.59 28.72 4.39
N LEU A 384 -8.64 27.89 5.45
CA LEU A 384 -9.10 28.33 6.78
C LEU A 384 -8.11 29.30 7.44
N LYS A 385 -6.81 29.39 7.04
CA LYS A 385 -5.88 30.44 7.49
C LYS A 385 -5.87 31.68 6.57
N THR A 386 -6.35 31.66 5.34
CA THR A 386 -6.62 32.91 4.59
C THR A 386 -7.94 33.57 5.01
N PHE A 387 -8.85 32.81 5.61
CA PHE A 387 -9.98 33.35 6.40
C PHE A 387 -9.72 33.41 7.91
N GLY A 388 -8.51 33.01 8.33
CA GLY A 388 -8.02 33.09 9.70
C GLY A 388 -8.01 34.53 10.25
N PRO A 389 -7.63 35.57 9.47
CA PRO A 389 -7.66 36.94 9.95
C PRO A 389 -9.03 37.63 9.88
N TYR A 390 -10.08 37.03 9.33
CA TYR A 390 -11.44 37.62 9.41
C TYR A 390 -12.33 36.95 10.46
N VAL A 391 -12.01 35.72 10.87
CA VAL A 391 -12.73 35.06 11.97
C VAL A 391 -12.00 35.25 13.31
N VAL A 392 -10.67 35.32 13.34
CA VAL A 392 -9.93 35.63 14.59
C VAL A 392 -9.90 37.13 14.89
N GLN A 393 -10.08 38.02 13.90
CA GLN A 393 -10.23 39.46 14.15
C GLN A 393 -11.66 39.86 14.55
N ALA A 394 -12.68 39.03 14.25
CA ALA A 394 -14.02 39.20 14.79
C ALA A 394 -14.16 38.62 16.21
N VAL A 395 -13.43 37.55 16.54
CA VAL A 395 -13.51 36.90 17.86
C VAL A 395 -12.49 37.47 18.87
N VAL A 396 -11.31 37.93 18.44
CA VAL A 396 -10.24 38.44 19.35
C VAL A 396 -10.05 39.96 19.26
N ILE A 397 -10.75 40.69 18.38
CA ILE A 397 -10.83 42.16 18.45
C ILE A 397 -12.26 42.67 18.70
N GLY A 398 -13.31 41.85 18.52
CA GLY A 398 -14.67 42.22 18.95
C GLY A 398 -14.86 42.28 20.47
N VAL A 399 -14.16 41.41 21.22
CA VAL A 399 -14.28 41.36 22.69
C VAL A 399 -13.24 42.22 23.40
N PRO A 400 -11.98 42.34 22.92
CA PRO A 400 -11.05 43.32 23.47
C PRO A 400 -11.30 44.77 23.02
N MET A 401 -12.06 45.07 21.94
CA MET A 401 -12.48 46.46 21.68
C MET A 401 -13.71 46.88 22.52
N ILE A 402 -14.52 45.94 23.01
CA ILE A 402 -15.58 46.20 24.01
C ILE A 402 -15.00 46.24 25.44
N VAL A 403 -13.87 45.57 25.69
CA VAL A 403 -13.12 45.69 26.97
C VAL A 403 -12.11 46.86 26.96
N HIS A 404 -11.56 47.29 25.81
CA HIS A 404 -10.68 48.47 25.70
C HIS A 404 -11.44 49.81 25.67
N LEU A 405 -12.75 49.83 25.40
CA LEU A 405 -13.61 51.01 25.56
C LEU A 405 -14.18 51.19 26.98
N ARG A 406 -13.88 50.29 27.94
CA ARG A 406 -14.32 50.43 29.34
C ARG A 406 -13.28 50.05 30.41
N SER A 407 -12.00 49.95 30.07
CA SER A 407 -10.89 50.08 31.03
C SER A 407 -10.06 51.35 30.78
N ARG A 408 -10.73 52.42 30.29
CA ARG A 408 -10.27 53.81 30.35
C ARG A 408 -11.32 54.79 30.90
N GLY A 409 -12.28 54.29 31.66
CA GLY A 409 -13.43 55.13 32.02
C GLY A 409 -14.71 54.33 32.12
N LEU A 410 -14.97 53.65 33.23
CA LEU A 410 -14.33 53.87 34.54
C LEU A 410 -13.89 52.50 35.09
N ASP A 411 -12.56 52.30 35.17
CA ASP A 411 -11.84 51.00 35.15
C ASP A 411 -12.14 50.01 36.32
N GLY A 412 -12.66 48.78 36.08
CA GLY A 412 -12.42 47.61 37.00
C GLY A 412 -13.49 46.51 37.30
N ILE A 413 -13.01 45.36 37.84
CA ILE A 413 -13.57 43.97 37.94
C ILE A 413 -14.24 43.64 39.31
N GLY A 414 -15.16 44.49 39.80
CA GLY A 414 -15.88 44.25 41.07
C GLY A 414 -17.21 43.49 40.96
N ASP A 415 -17.80 43.46 39.76
CA ASP A 415 -19.19 43.00 39.55
C ASP A 415 -19.30 41.64 38.85
N LEU A 416 -18.17 40.93 38.75
CA LEU A 416 -18.05 39.65 38.06
C LEU A 416 -18.54 38.44 38.89
N GLU A 417 -18.68 38.53 40.21
CA GLU A 417 -19.13 37.38 41.04
C GLU A 417 -20.67 37.27 41.18
N LYS A 418 -21.44 38.37 41.01
CA LYS A 418 -22.91 38.36 41.15
C LYS A 418 -23.66 37.96 39.88
N ILE A 419 -23.06 38.17 38.70
CA ILE A 419 -23.68 37.87 37.40
C ILE A 419 -23.45 36.40 37.01
N VAL A 420 -22.26 35.87 37.30
CA VAL A 420 -21.91 34.46 37.10
C VAL A 420 -22.65 33.54 38.08
N ALA A 421 -22.98 34.02 39.29
CA ALA A 421 -23.87 33.33 40.22
C ALA A 421 -25.36 33.37 39.79
N ALA A 422 -25.75 34.23 38.84
CA ALA A 422 -27.11 34.35 38.30
C ALA A 422 -27.33 33.65 36.95
N GLN A 423 -26.26 33.27 36.24
CA GLN A 423 -26.32 32.62 34.91
C GLN A 423 -26.09 31.11 34.91
N ALA A 424 -25.92 30.50 36.09
CA ALA A 424 -25.86 29.05 36.28
C ALA A 424 -27.20 28.31 36.01
N GLY A 425 -28.19 28.95 35.36
CA GLY A 425 -29.47 28.33 35.05
C GLY A 425 -30.22 28.99 33.90
N ARG A 426 -30.54 28.17 32.88
CA ARG A 426 -31.46 28.41 31.74
C ARG A 426 -30.83 29.05 30.50
N VAL A 427 -31.29 28.59 29.32
CA VAL A 427 -30.94 28.98 27.93
C VAL A 427 -29.81 28.13 27.32
N GLY A 428 -30.01 27.28 26.29
CA GLY A 428 -31.18 27.06 25.44
C GLY A 428 -31.09 25.75 24.65
N ARG A 429 -31.44 24.63 25.28
CA ARG A 429 -31.67 23.32 24.62
C ARG A 429 -33.16 23.02 24.35
N VAL A 430 -34.01 24.03 24.35
CA VAL A 430 -35.47 23.91 24.15
C VAL A 430 -36.04 25.04 23.25
N ASN A 431 -35.23 26.01 22.81
CA ASN A 431 -35.77 27.27 22.26
C ASN A 431 -35.87 27.39 20.72
N ALA A 432 -35.20 26.59 19.91
CA ALA A 432 -35.30 26.77 18.45
C ALA A 432 -36.72 26.48 17.88
N GLY A 433 -37.45 25.54 18.50
CA GLY A 433 -38.84 25.26 18.11
C GLY A 433 -39.85 26.30 18.58
N ALA A 434 -39.58 26.96 19.72
CA ALA A 434 -40.38 28.07 20.20
C ALA A 434 -40.15 29.34 19.35
N ASP A 435 -38.90 29.60 18.94
CA ASP A 435 -38.54 30.74 18.11
C ASP A 435 -39.15 30.63 16.70
N PHE A 436 -39.22 29.44 16.09
CA PHE A 436 -39.93 29.22 14.82
C PHE A 436 -41.43 29.58 14.90
N VAL A 437 -42.09 29.09 15.95
CA VAL A 437 -43.53 29.32 16.14
C VAL A 437 -43.82 30.78 16.49
N ILE A 438 -42.97 31.41 17.31
CA ILE A 438 -43.15 32.79 17.78
C ILE A 438 -42.77 33.81 16.70
N ASP A 439 -41.69 33.60 15.95
CA ASP A 439 -41.19 34.60 14.98
C ASP A 439 -41.78 34.44 13.57
N ARG A 440 -42.21 33.23 13.17
CA ARG A 440 -42.68 32.98 11.79
C ARG A 440 -44.15 32.56 11.71
N VAL A 441 -44.66 31.78 12.66
CA VAL A 441 -46.07 31.31 12.63
C VAL A 441 -47.01 32.29 13.32
N ALA A 442 -46.60 32.89 14.45
CA ALA A 442 -47.41 33.86 15.19
C ALA A 442 -47.79 35.11 14.37
N PRO A 443 -46.91 35.70 13.54
CA PRO A 443 -47.29 36.78 12.63
C PRO A 443 -48.36 36.36 11.61
N LEU A 444 -48.26 35.14 11.07
CA LEU A 444 -49.24 34.60 10.11
C LEU A 444 -50.61 34.36 10.80
N ILE A 445 -50.61 33.86 12.04
CA ILE A 445 -51.84 33.71 12.84
C ILE A 445 -52.45 35.08 13.12
N ALA A 446 -51.63 36.07 13.49
CA ALA A 446 -52.07 37.43 13.76
C ALA A 446 -52.65 38.12 12.52
N GLU A 447 -52.02 37.93 11.35
CA GLU A 447 -52.49 38.42 10.05
C GLU A 447 -53.81 37.77 9.63
N ALA A 448 -53.97 36.46 9.86
CA ALA A 448 -55.24 35.77 9.61
C ALA A 448 -56.36 36.29 10.55
N LEU A 449 -56.04 36.59 11.82
CA LEU A 449 -57.01 37.08 12.81
C LEU A 449 -57.45 38.53 12.58
N THR A 450 -56.56 39.42 12.10
CA THR A 450 -56.89 40.82 11.77
C THR A 450 -57.80 40.90 10.54
N ASN A 451 -57.58 40.04 9.55
CA ASN A 451 -58.36 39.98 8.31
C ASN A 451 -59.75 39.33 8.46
N HIS A 452 -60.02 38.60 9.55
CA HIS A 452 -61.34 38.06 9.90
C HIS A 452 -62.35 39.16 10.31
N ALA A 453 -61.91 40.40 10.58
CA ALA A 453 -62.78 41.46 11.08
C ALA A 453 -63.79 42.04 10.06
N GLN A 454 -63.69 41.68 8.77
CA GLN A 454 -64.58 42.17 7.73
C GLN A 454 -65.34 41.04 7.02
N ALA A 455 -66.67 41.17 7.03
CA ALA A 455 -67.70 40.56 6.17
C ALA A 455 -68.25 39.13 6.45
N ARG A 456 -69.58 39.07 6.55
CA ARG A 456 -70.44 37.89 6.80
C ARG A 456 -71.06 37.32 5.50
N ALA A 457 -70.43 37.54 4.35
CA ALA A 457 -70.92 37.05 3.04
C ALA A 457 -70.04 35.92 2.43
N GLU A 458 -69.12 35.33 3.22
CA GLU A 458 -67.81 34.93 2.72
C GLU A 458 -67.39 33.49 3.06
N THR A 459 -68.25 32.47 2.97
CA THR A 459 -67.81 31.09 3.29
C THR A 459 -66.73 30.56 2.33
N ALA A 460 -66.82 30.88 1.03
CA ALA A 460 -65.80 30.48 0.04
C ALA A 460 -64.50 31.28 0.18
N ALA A 461 -64.60 32.60 0.38
CA ALA A 461 -63.44 33.47 0.62
C ALA A 461 -62.78 33.20 1.99
N TRP A 462 -63.54 32.70 2.98
CA TRP A 462 -62.99 32.19 4.23
C TRP A 462 -62.17 30.92 4.03
N ARG A 463 -62.70 29.92 3.31
CA ARG A 463 -61.94 28.69 2.99
C ARG A 463 -60.65 28.97 2.24
N GLY A 464 -60.68 29.86 1.23
CA GLY A 464 -59.47 30.28 0.52
C GLY A 464 -58.41 30.91 1.45
N ARG A 465 -58.83 31.75 2.41
CA ARG A 465 -57.91 32.33 3.41
C ARG A 465 -57.31 31.28 4.35
N VAL A 466 -58.10 30.29 4.77
CA VAL A 466 -57.61 29.17 5.58
C VAL A 466 -56.60 28.34 4.78
N ASP A 467 -56.86 28.08 3.50
CA ASP A 467 -55.97 27.34 2.61
C ASP A 467 -54.65 28.09 2.38
N ASP A 468 -54.70 29.40 2.10
CA ASP A 468 -53.52 30.25 1.92
C ASP A 468 -52.64 30.29 3.18
N PHE A 469 -53.27 30.41 4.36
CA PHE A 469 -52.56 30.39 5.65
C PHE A 469 -51.89 29.03 5.92
N ILE A 470 -52.58 27.93 5.62
CA ILE A 470 -52.05 26.58 5.78
C ILE A 470 -50.88 26.31 4.83
N GLU A 471 -50.96 26.80 3.58
CA GLU A 471 -49.87 26.63 2.62
C GLU A 471 -48.63 27.46 3.01
N GLN A 472 -48.79 28.69 3.52
CA GLN A 472 -47.67 29.49 4.02
C GLN A 472 -46.95 28.82 5.20
N ILE A 473 -47.71 28.25 6.15
CA ILE A 473 -47.13 27.49 7.26
C ILE A 473 -46.40 26.25 6.74
N ARG A 474 -46.97 25.57 5.75
CA ARG A 474 -46.36 24.39 5.13
C ARG A 474 -45.02 24.72 4.48
N GLU A 475 -44.97 25.79 3.68
CA GLU A 475 -43.74 26.24 3.01
C GLU A 475 -42.65 26.53 4.04
N VAL A 476 -42.97 27.33 5.06
CA VAL A 476 -42.02 27.73 6.10
C VAL A 476 -41.54 26.54 6.95
N ALA A 477 -42.42 25.60 7.29
CA ALA A 477 -42.05 24.39 8.04
C ALA A 477 -41.21 23.42 7.20
N LEU A 478 -41.51 23.25 5.92
CA LEU A 478 -40.73 22.41 5.01
C LEU A 478 -39.36 23.01 4.71
N GLU A 479 -39.26 24.33 4.51
CA GLU A 479 -37.98 25.00 4.27
C GLU A 479 -37.00 24.78 5.43
N GLN A 480 -37.46 24.97 6.68
CA GLN A 480 -36.62 24.74 7.86
C GLN A 480 -36.26 23.26 8.05
N TRP A 481 -37.18 22.37 7.72
CA TRP A 481 -36.93 20.93 7.80
C TRP A 481 -35.89 20.47 6.76
N GLU A 482 -35.98 20.98 5.53
CA GLU A 482 -35.01 20.65 4.47
C GLU A 482 -33.59 21.10 4.83
N VAL A 483 -33.41 22.23 5.54
CA VAL A 483 -32.10 22.65 6.05
C VAL A 483 -31.51 21.60 7.01
N ARG A 484 -32.30 21.11 7.97
CA ARG A 484 -31.84 20.09 8.94
C ARG A 484 -31.55 18.74 8.28
N ILE A 485 -32.36 18.35 7.29
CA ILE A 485 -32.10 17.15 6.49
C ILE A 485 -30.80 17.31 5.69
N ALA A 486 -30.53 18.50 5.13
CA ALA A 486 -29.28 18.76 4.41
C ALA A 486 -28.06 18.70 5.34
N GLU A 487 -28.12 19.31 6.53
CA GLU A 487 -27.03 19.22 7.52
C GLU A 487 -26.74 17.77 7.92
N THR A 488 -27.77 16.96 8.16
CA THR A 488 -27.62 15.54 8.50
C THR A 488 -27.06 14.73 7.33
N ARG A 489 -27.46 15.07 6.09
CA ARG A 489 -26.92 14.46 4.87
C ARG A 489 -25.42 14.76 4.73
N ASP A 490 -25.01 16.00 4.93
CA ASP A 490 -23.59 16.39 4.86
C ASP A 490 -22.75 15.65 5.90
N LEU A 491 -23.29 15.45 7.11
CA LEU A 491 -22.65 14.62 8.14
C LEU A 491 -22.45 13.16 7.71
N ILE A 492 -23.46 12.56 7.07
CA ILE A 492 -23.37 11.19 6.53
C ILE A 492 -22.30 11.11 5.42
N GLU A 493 -22.24 12.10 4.53
CA GLU A 493 -21.23 12.14 3.47
C GLU A 493 -19.81 12.38 4.01
N ILE A 494 -19.64 13.20 5.04
CA ILE A 494 -18.33 13.39 5.70
C ILE A 494 -17.90 12.13 6.46
N ALA A 495 -18.87 11.40 7.04
CA ALA A 495 -18.59 10.21 7.83
C ALA A 495 -18.20 8.99 6.97
N GLY A 496 -18.77 8.83 5.77
CA GLY A 496 -18.54 7.64 4.93
C GLY A 496 -18.49 7.85 3.42
N GLY A 497 -18.72 9.06 2.92
CA GLY A 497 -18.88 9.35 1.48
C GLY A 497 -17.62 9.11 0.65
N GLY A 498 -16.43 9.50 1.14
CA GLY A 498 -15.17 9.27 0.43
C GLY A 498 -14.82 7.78 0.29
N GLN A 499 -15.13 6.96 1.28
CA GLN A 499 -14.73 5.55 1.32
C GLN A 499 -15.77 4.59 0.76
N ALA A 500 -17.05 4.93 0.87
CA ALA A 500 -18.10 4.27 0.11
C ALA A 500 -17.85 4.37 -1.41
N GLN A 501 -17.29 5.50 -1.87
CA GLN A 501 -16.91 5.68 -3.28
C GLN A 501 -15.70 4.82 -3.69
N LEU A 502 -14.79 4.52 -2.76
CA LEU A 502 -13.61 3.69 -3.00
C LEU A 502 -13.89 2.18 -2.91
N ALA A 503 -14.97 1.76 -2.24
CA ALA A 503 -15.31 0.36 -2.04
C ALA A 503 -15.47 -0.43 -3.36
N ALA A 504 -16.04 0.19 -4.40
CA ALA A 504 -16.14 -0.40 -5.72
C ALA A 504 -14.76 -0.50 -6.42
N GLY A 505 -13.92 0.53 -6.28
CA GLY A 505 -12.56 0.55 -6.84
C GLY A 505 -11.64 -0.49 -6.20
N LEU A 506 -11.66 -0.60 -4.87
CA LEU A 506 -10.87 -1.61 -4.13
C LEU A 506 -11.30 -3.03 -4.47
N ARG A 507 -12.60 -3.28 -4.63
CA ARG A 507 -13.11 -4.58 -5.09
C ARG A 507 -12.62 -4.91 -6.50
N SER A 508 -12.73 -3.95 -7.43
CA SER A 508 -12.21 -4.14 -8.79
C SER A 508 -10.70 -4.41 -8.78
N ALA A 509 -9.93 -3.64 -8.03
CA ALA A 509 -8.48 -3.82 -7.92
C ALA A 509 -8.10 -5.18 -7.31
N LEU A 510 -8.85 -5.64 -6.30
CA LEU A 510 -8.66 -6.97 -5.72
C LEU A 510 -8.99 -8.09 -6.72
N GLU A 511 -10.11 -7.99 -7.43
CA GLU A 511 -10.51 -8.93 -8.47
C GLU A 511 -9.46 -8.98 -9.60
N ASP A 512 -8.97 -7.81 -10.03
CA ASP A 512 -7.92 -7.69 -11.03
C ASP A 512 -6.58 -8.30 -10.55
N ALA A 513 -6.17 -8.04 -9.30
CA ALA A 513 -4.96 -8.61 -8.72
C ALA A 513 -5.05 -10.14 -8.61
N GLN A 514 -6.19 -10.66 -8.12
CA GLN A 514 -6.45 -12.10 -8.06
C GLN A 514 -6.46 -12.74 -9.46
N GLY A 515 -7.10 -12.08 -10.44
CA GLY A 515 -7.14 -12.52 -11.82
C GLY A 515 -5.75 -12.59 -12.46
N ARG A 516 -4.98 -11.50 -12.35
CA ARG A 516 -3.60 -11.41 -12.86
C ARG A 516 -2.69 -12.48 -12.24
N CYS A 517 -2.77 -12.68 -10.93
CA CYS A 517 -1.99 -13.71 -10.26
C CYS A 517 -2.40 -15.12 -10.74
N ALA A 518 -3.70 -15.40 -10.85
CA ALA A 518 -4.19 -16.69 -11.35
C ALA A 518 -3.72 -16.98 -12.78
N GLU A 519 -3.72 -15.98 -13.66
CA GLU A 519 -3.20 -16.06 -15.02
C GLU A 519 -1.69 -16.35 -15.04
N GLY A 520 -0.91 -15.62 -14.24
CA GLY A 520 0.54 -15.84 -14.13
C GLY A 520 0.87 -17.24 -13.61
N ARG A 521 0.18 -17.71 -12.57
CA ARG A 521 0.31 -19.08 -12.06
C ARG A 521 -0.07 -20.13 -13.10
N ALA A 522 -1.03 -19.87 -13.99
CA ALA A 522 -1.39 -20.77 -15.07
C ALA A 522 -0.27 -20.91 -16.12
N LEU A 523 0.42 -19.80 -16.44
CA LEU A 523 1.59 -19.82 -17.32
C LEU A 523 2.70 -20.73 -16.76
N LEU A 524 2.97 -20.65 -15.45
CA LEU A 524 3.99 -21.47 -14.79
C LEU A 524 3.69 -22.98 -14.82
N ARG A 525 2.41 -23.37 -14.92
CA ARG A 525 1.98 -24.78 -15.01
C ARG A 525 2.04 -25.36 -16.42
N THR A 526 2.20 -24.52 -17.42
CA THR A 526 2.29 -24.97 -18.81
C THR A 526 3.73 -25.42 -19.07
N GLU A 527 3.92 -26.73 -19.29
CA GLU A 527 5.25 -27.32 -19.55
C GLU A 527 5.97 -26.63 -20.70
#